data_AF-A0A7S4Q661-F1
#
_entry.id   AF-A0A7S4Q661-F1
#
_cell.length_a   1.000
_cell.length_b   1.000
_cell.length_c   1.000
_cell.angle_alpha   90.00
_cell.angle_beta   90.00
_cell.angle_gamma   90.00
#
_symmetry.space_group_name_H-M   'P 1'
#
loop_
_entity.id
_entity.type
_entity.pdbx_description
1 polymer ?
#
loop_
_entity_poly.entity_id
_entity_poly.type
_entity_poly.pdbx_seq_one_letter_code
_entity_poly.pdbx_strand_id
1 'polypeptide(L)'
;ESCNGTAAQGIASWTGVANPQLASPSDHASYSLGTPLSMGTGPGYVMCWTADASNNGRLLSSATSFIVPVGSLTMSGPAPPPEAYSCYLAAPCVVQLVGHGLGTASGIVLHNGSQNCSQGGAP
;
A
#
# COMPACT_ATOMS: atom_id res chain seq x y z
N GLU A 1 -10.36 14.90 8.76
CA GLU A 1 -10.62 13.53 8.27
C GLU A 1 -11.39 12.76 9.34
N SER A 2 -12.32 11.87 8.98
CA SER A 2 -13.19 11.17 9.94
C SER A 2 -13.14 9.67 9.72
N CYS A 3 -13.02 8.92 10.81
CA CYS A 3 -13.05 7.46 10.82
C CYS A 3 -14.46 6.88 11.04
N ASN A 4 -15.49 7.73 11.18
CA ASN A 4 -16.87 7.35 11.45
C ASN A 4 -17.80 7.59 10.25
N GLY A 5 -17.33 7.28 9.03
CA GLY A 5 -18.09 7.50 7.79
C GLY A 5 -19.20 6.46 7.56
N THR A 6 -20.32 6.89 6.98
CA THR A 6 -21.51 6.07 6.68
C THR A 6 -21.48 5.40 5.29
N ALA A 7 -20.48 5.68 4.45
CA ALA A 7 -20.23 4.94 3.22
C ALA A 7 -19.32 3.75 3.52
N ALA A 8 -19.40 2.67 2.73
CA ALA A 8 -18.57 1.48 2.81
C ALA A 8 -17.05 1.77 2.75
N GLN A 9 -16.50 2.29 3.84
CA GLN A 9 -15.08 2.45 4.10
C GLN A 9 -14.56 1.05 4.41
N GLY A 10 -14.22 0.29 3.35
CA GLY A 10 -13.52 -0.97 3.51
C GLY A 10 -12.15 -0.73 4.13
N ILE A 11 -11.64 -1.70 4.88
CA ILE A 11 -10.23 -1.69 5.28
C ILE A 11 -9.39 -1.78 4.00
N ALA A 12 -8.44 -0.85 3.83
CA ALA A 12 -7.55 -0.85 2.68
C ALA A 12 -6.79 -2.17 2.62
N SER A 13 -6.81 -2.83 1.45
CA SER A 13 -6.14 -4.10 1.21
C SER A 13 -5.14 -3.93 0.07
N TRP A 14 -3.87 -4.17 0.37
CA TRP A 14 -2.77 -4.10 -0.60
C TRP A 14 -1.91 -5.35 -0.48
N THR A 15 -1.40 -5.84 -1.60
CA THR A 15 -0.53 -7.03 -1.57
C THR A 15 0.76 -6.70 -0.84
N GLY A 16 1.16 -7.54 0.12
CA GLY A 16 2.37 -7.32 0.93
C GLY A 16 2.18 -6.38 2.12
N VAL A 17 0.99 -5.80 2.28
CA VAL A 17 0.62 -5.04 3.49
C VAL A 17 -0.40 -5.80 4.31
N ALA A 18 -0.04 -6.07 5.56
CA ALA A 18 -0.97 -6.61 6.54
C ALA A 18 -1.75 -5.45 7.17
N ASN A 19 -3.08 -5.44 7.03
CA ASN A 19 -3.97 -4.40 7.56
C ASN A 19 -5.34 -5.02 7.88
N PRO A 20 -5.88 -4.86 9.11
CA PRO A 20 -5.35 -4.10 10.25
C PRO A 20 -4.17 -4.79 10.96
N GLN A 21 -3.47 -4.06 11.84
CA GLN A 21 -2.34 -4.54 12.63
C GLN A 21 -2.52 -4.29 14.12
N LEU A 22 -1.96 -5.20 14.92
CA LEU A 22 -1.70 -4.93 16.33
C LEU A 22 -0.39 -4.16 16.48
N ALA A 23 -0.29 -3.39 17.55
CA ALA A 23 0.97 -2.79 17.93
C ALA A 23 1.95 -3.90 18.34
N SER A 24 3.20 -3.79 17.88
CA SER A 24 4.31 -4.54 18.45
C SER A 24 4.57 -4.08 19.90
N PRO A 25 4.87 -4.99 20.83
CA PRO A 25 5.24 -4.62 22.19
C PRO A 25 6.60 -3.90 22.20
N SER A 26 6.59 -2.61 22.51
CA SER A 26 7.78 -1.76 22.74
C SER A 26 7.39 -0.54 23.60
N ASP A 27 8.36 0.29 24.00
CA ASP A 27 8.12 1.54 24.76
C ASP A 27 7.24 2.56 23.99
N HIS A 28 7.03 2.33 22.70
CA HIS A 28 6.07 3.00 21.85
C HIS A 28 5.23 1.97 21.08
N ALA A 29 4.00 2.31 20.70
CA ALA A 29 3.20 1.44 19.84
C ALA A 29 3.71 1.53 18.39
N SER A 30 4.40 0.48 17.92
CA SER A 30 4.90 0.38 16.54
C SER A 30 4.01 -0.54 15.71
N TYR A 31 3.65 -0.15 14.48
CA TYR A 31 2.80 -0.94 13.59
C TYR A 31 3.57 -1.30 12.32
N SER A 32 3.91 -2.59 12.16
CA SER A 32 4.63 -3.07 10.98
C SER A 32 3.64 -3.52 9.91
N LEU A 33 3.34 -2.63 8.97
CA LEU A 33 2.40 -2.93 7.88
C LEU A 33 3.01 -3.86 6.82
N GLY A 34 4.33 -3.95 6.71
CA GLY A 34 5.02 -4.65 5.62
C GLY A 34 5.35 -3.72 4.44
N THR A 35 5.56 -4.32 3.26
CA THR A 35 5.95 -3.58 2.04
C THR A 35 4.88 -3.76 0.96
N PRO A 36 4.21 -2.68 0.52
CA PRO A 36 3.22 -2.77 -0.55
C PRO A 36 3.89 -3.20 -1.87
N LEU A 37 3.37 -4.25 -2.48
CA LEU A 37 3.86 -4.84 -3.74
C LEU A 37 2.95 -4.54 -4.93
N SER A 38 1.65 -4.38 -4.69
CA SER A 38 0.69 -4.01 -5.72
C SER A 38 -0.56 -3.41 -5.09
N MET A 39 -1.24 -2.57 -5.89
CA MET A 39 -2.44 -1.80 -5.53
C MET A 39 -2.18 -0.69 -4.50
N GLY A 40 -2.93 0.41 -4.62
CA GLY A 40 -3.01 1.43 -3.57
C GLY A 40 -2.30 2.75 -3.81
N THR A 41 -1.73 3.00 -4.99
CA THR A 41 -1.07 4.30 -5.25
C THR A 41 -2.08 5.43 -5.34
N GLY A 42 -1.88 6.47 -4.54
CA GLY A 42 -2.77 7.61 -4.46
C GLY A 42 -2.82 8.24 -3.07
N PRO A 43 -3.43 9.43 -2.97
CA PRO A 43 -3.77 10.07 -1.70
C PRO A 43 -5.07 9.51 -1.11
N GLY A 44 -5.38 9.90 0.13
CA GLY A 44 -6.73 9.73 0.69
C GLY A 44 -6.93 8.52 1.60
N TYR A 45 -5.86 7.87 2.05
CA TYR A 45 -5.97 6.87 3.11
C TYR A 45 -6.00 7.57 4.46
N VAL A 46 -6.97 7.25 5.29
CA VAL A 46 -7.07 7.75 6.66
C VAL A 46 -6.65 6.63 7.60
N MET A 47 -5.69 6.91 8.47
CA MET A 47 -5.27 6.00 9.52
C MET A 47 -6.18 6.19 10.73
N CYS A 48 -6.79 5.09 11.17
CA CYS A 48 -7.75 5.06 12.27
C CYS A 48 -7.28 4.08 13.35
N TRP A 49 -7.45 4.48 14.61
CA TRP A 49 -7.00 3.74 15.78
C TRP A 49 -8.18 3.34 16.67
N THR A 50 -7.98 2.26 17.42
CA THR A 50 -8.84 1.82 18.51
C THR A 50 -7.97 1.32 19.66
N ALA A 51 -8.48 1.46 20.89
CA ALA A 51 -7.82 0.99 22.09
C ALA A 51 -7.79 -0.55 22.17
N ASP A 52 -8.77 -1.22 21.56
CA ASP A 52 -8.85 -2.67 21.52
C ASP A 52 -9.13 -3.14 20.08
N ALA A 53 -8.07 -3.57 19.41
CA ALA A 53 -8.11 -4.04 18.03
C ALA A 53 -8.29 -5.56 17.92
N SER A 54 -8.51 -6.26 19.05
CA SER A 54 -8.68 -7.71 19.06
C SER A 54 -9.82 -8.16 19.97
N ASN A 55 -10.65 -9.09 19.50
CA ASN A 55 -11.63 -9.75 20.36
C ASN A 55 -11.28 -11.24 20.46
N ASN A 56 -11.01 -11.74 21.67
CA ASN A 56 -10.63 -13.14 21.92
C ASN A 56 -9.46 -13.63 21.04
N GLY A 57 -8.42 -12.80 20.90
CA GLY A 57 -7.23 -13.12 20.10
C GLY A 57 -7.42 -13.00 18.58
N ARG A 58 -8.60 -12.55 18.11
CA ARG A 58 -8.88 -12.31 16.70
C ARG A 58 -8.89 -10.81 16.39
N LEU A 59 -8.14 -10.41 15.37
CA LEU A 59 -8.15 -9.04 14.86
C LEU A 59 -9.55 -8.62 14.40
N LEU A 60 -9.94 -7.40 14.74
CA LEU A 60 -11.17 -6.80 14.23
C LEU A 60 -11.04 -6.57 12.72
N SER A 61 -12.05 -6.96 11.96
CA SER A 61 -12.08 -6.80 10.49
C SER A 61 -13.02 -5.69 10.02
N SER A 62 -13.68 -4.99 10.95
CA SER A 62 -14.58 -3.87 10.61
C SER A 62 -13.87 -2.55 10.78
N ALA A 63 -13.87 -1.72 9.72
CA ALA A 63 -13.36 -0.36 9.78
C ALA A 63 -14.10 0.50 10.83
N THR A 64 -15.38 0.21 11.09
CA THR A 64 -16.20 0.93 12.08
C THR A 64 -15.74 0.75 13.53
N SER A 65 -14.87 -0.23 13.80
CA SER A 65 -14.27 -0.43 15.12
C SER A 65 -13.10 0.52 15.39
N PHE A 66 -12.55 1.15 14.35
CA PHE A 66 -11.43 2.08 14.44
C PHE A 66 -11.96 3.50 14.27
N ILE A 67 -12.22 4.21 15.38
CA ILE A 67 -12.95 5.48 15.37
C ILE A 67 -12.08 6.72 15.59
N VAL A 68 -10.83 6.54 16.02
CA VAL A 68 -9.95 7.67 16.37
C VAL A 68 -9.03 7.97 15.18
N PRO A 69 -9.13 9.13 14.52
CA PRO A 69 -8.21 9.49 13.44
C PRO A 69 -6.82 9.79 13.99
N VAL A 70 -5.78 9.18 13.40
CA VAL A 70 -4.38 9.41 13.77
C VAL A 70 -3.58 10.13 12.68
N GLY A 71 -4.08 10.16 11.45
CA GLY A 71 -3.49 10.94 10.36
C GLY A 71 -3.87 10.43 8.98
N SER A 72 -3.30 11.08 7.96
CA SER A 72 -3.45 10.70 6.55
C SER A 72 -2.23 9.92 6.08
N LEU A 73 -2.43 8.93 5.22
CA LEU A 73 -1.40 8.19 4.52
C LEU A 73 -1.56 8.43 3.00
N THR A 74 -0.43 8.62 2.33
CA THR A 74 -0.36 8.73 0.87
C THR A 74 0.65 7.71 0.37
N MET A 75 0.25 6.92 -0.63
CA MET A 75 1.13 5.93 -1.23
C MET A 75 1.62 6.45 -2.59
N SER A 76 2.92 6.69 -2.69
CA SER A 76 3.57 7.12 -3.93
C SER A 76 4.15 5.93 -4.69
N GLY A 77 3.97 5.91 -6.00
CA GLY A 77 4.42 4.85 -6.87
C GLY A 77 3.61 4.78 -8.18
N PRO A 78 4.01 3.88 -9.10
CA PRO A 78 3.26 3.63 -10.32
C PRO A 78 1.96 2.87 -10.00
N ALA A 79 0.86 3.34 -10.56
CA ALA A 79 -0.40 2.61 -10.52
C ALA A 79 -0.32 1.37 -11.42
N PRO A 80 -1.04 0.28 -11.07
CA PRO A 80 -1.11 -0.89 -11.93
C PRO A 80 -1.61 -0.49 -13.33
N PRO A 81 -0.86 -0.78 -14.40
CA PRO A 81 -1.34 -0.48 -15.74
C PRO A 81 -2.55 -1.37 -16.05
N PRO A 82 -3.53 -0.87 -16.81
CA PRO A 82 -4.69 -1.67 -17.23
C PRO A 82 -4.30 -2.81 -18.19
N GLU A 83 -3.16 -2.70 -18.86
CA GLU A 83 -2.65 -3.66 -19.87
C GLU A 83 -1.15 -3.93 -19.69
N ALA A 84 -0.65 -4.99 -20.32
CA ALA A 84 0.78 -5.27 -20.38
C ALA A 84 1.50 -4.42 -21.44
N TYR A 85 2.67 -3.87 -21.11
CA TYR A 85 3.51 -3.18 -22.09
C TYR A 85 4.10 -4.19 -23.07
N SER A 86 3.91 -3.94 -24.37
CA SER A 86 4.47 -4.75 -25.46
C SER A 86 5.36 -3.87 -26.32
N CYS A 87 6.60 -4.30 -26.53
CA CYS A 87 7.55 -3.62 -27.40
C CYS A 87 8.05 -4.57 -28.50
N TYR A 88 8.13 -4.05 -29.71
CA TYR A 88 8.59 -4.79 -30.89
C TYR A 88 10.07 -4.54 -31.14
N LEU A 89 10.77 -5.57 -31.63
CA LEU A 89 12.15 -5.41 -32.07
C LEU A 89 12.24 -4.37 -33.19
N ALA A 90 13.34 -3.61 -33.20
CA ALA A 90 13.63 -2.55 -34.15
C ALA A 90 12.70 -1.30 -34.12
N ALA A 91 11.87 -1.13 -33.09
CA ALA A 91 11.10 0.10 -32.85
C ALA A 91 11.48 0.72 -31.49
N PRO A 92 11.48 2.06 -31.35
CA PRO A 92 11.61 2.70 -30.05
C PRO A 92 10.52 2.23 -29.07
N CYS A 93 10.95 1.75 -27.91
CA CYS A 93 10.06 1.29 -26.84
C CYS A 93 9.92 2.40 -25.79
N VAL A 94 8.75 3.05 -25.76
CA VAL A 94 8.46 4.11 -24.78
C VAL A 94 7.39 3.61 -23.82
N VAL A 95 7.75 3.48 -22.55
CA VAL A 95 6.84 3.08 -21.47
C VAL A 95 6.43 4.33 -20.72
N GLN A 96 5.13 4.61 -20.70
CA GLN A 96 4.56 5.68 -19.88
C GLN A 96 3.87 5.08 -18.67
N LEU A 97 4.41 5.38 -17.48
CA LEU A 97 3.81 5.01 -16.21
C LEU A 97 2.85 6.10 -15.77
N VAL A 98 1.69 5.68 -15.26
CA VAL A 98 0.77 6.52 -14.50
C VAL A 98 0.90 6.18 -13.03
N GLY A 99 0.65 7.12 -12.13
CA GLY A 99 0.81 6.89 -10.70
C GLY A 99 0.75 8.16 -9.88
N HIS A 100 1.08 8.04 -8.60
CA HIS A 100 1.11 9.16 -7.66
C HIS A 100 2.54 9.42 -7.18
N GLY A 101 2.94 10.68 -7.07
CA GLY A 101 4.27 11.04 -6.57
C GLY A 101 5.44 10.57 -7.45
N LEU A 102 5.21 10.30 -8.74
CA LEU A 102 6.28 9.95 -9.69
C LEU A 102 7.15 11.19 -9.97
N GLY A 103 8.45 11.09 -9.69
CA GLY A 103 9.40 12.20 -9.83
C GLY A 103 10.54 11.87 -10.80
N THR A 104 11.36 12.87 -11.13
CA THR A 104 12.50 12.71 -12.05
C THR A 104 13.63 11.84 -11.49
N ALA A 105 13.66 11.61 -10.17
CA ALA A 105 14.60 10.70 -9.52
C ALA A 105 14.13 9.23 -9.52
N SER A 106 12.89 8.95 -9.95
CA SER A 106 12.38 7.58 -10.06
C SER A 106 13.00 6.87 -11.27
N GLY A 107 13.37 5.60 -11.09
CA GLY A 107 13.95 4.76 -12.14
C GLY A 107 13.14 3.48 -12.38
N ILE A 108 13.32 2.87 -13.55
CA ILE A 108 12.76 1.56 -13.89
C ILE A 108 13.87 0.64 -14.36
N VAL A 109 13.74 -0.65 -14.08
CA VAL A 109 14.66 -1.70 -14.54
C VAL A 109 13.83 -2.85 -15.12
N LEU A 110 14.33 -3.47 -16.18
CA LEU A 110 13.76 -4.70 -16.72
C LEU A 110 14.60 -5.89 -16.23
N HIS A 111 13.95 -6.84 -15.58
CA HIS A 111 14.56 -8.11 -15.20
C HIS A 111 14.15 -9.20 -16.21
N ASN A 112 15.04 -10.17 -16.44
CA ASN A 112 14.71 -11.35 -17.24
C ASN A 112 13.77 -12.28 -16.43
N GLY A 113 12.61 -12.66 -17.01
CA GLY A 113 11.75 -13.73 -16.49
C GLY A 113 10.89 -13.39 -15.26
N SER A 114 10.25 -14.41 -14.67
CA SER A 114 9.23 -14.35 -13.61
C SER A 114 9.77 -14.00 -12.21
N GLN A 115 10.66 -13.02 -12.12
CA GLN A 115 11.17 -12.55 -10.83
C GLN A 115 10.14 -11.62 -10.19
N ASN A 116 9.81 -11.84 -8.93
CA ASN A 116 9.00 -10.90 -8.16
C ASN A 116 9.90 -9.73 -7.75
N CYS A 117 9.52 -8.50 -8.14
CA CYS A 117 10.23 -7.27 -7.77
C CYS A 117 10.24 -6.96 -6.24
N SER A 118 9.78 -7.90 -5.42
CA SER A 118 9.69 -7.82 -3.95
C SER A 118 10.93 -8.32 -3.22
N GLN A 119 11.91 -8.91 -3.93
CA GLN A 119 13.18 -9.34 -3.35
C GLN A 119 14.27 -8.32 -3.70
N GLY A 120 14.46 -7.33 -2.84
CA GLY A 120 15.56 -6.39 -2.97
C GLY A 120 16.90 -7.08 -2.70
N GLY A 121 17.83 -7.00 -3.66
CA GLY A 121 19.24 -6.99 -3.31
C GLY A 121 19.53 -5.67 -2.62
N ALA A 122 20.07 -5.71 -1.39
CA ALA A 122 20.79 -4.58 -0.82
C ALA A 122 21.90 -4.15 -1.80
N PRO A 123 22.34 -2.88 -1.78
CA PRO A 123 23.42 -2.39 -2.64
C PRO A 123 24.68 -3.26 -2.58
#